data_AF-U1NGG8-F1
#
_entry.id   AF-U1NGG8-F1
#
_cell.length_a   1.000
_cell.length_b   1.000
_cell.length_c   1.000
_cell.angle_alpha   90.00
_cell.angle_beta   90.00
_cell.angle_gamma   90.00
#
_symmetry.space_group_name_H-M   'P 1'
#
loop_
_entity.id
_entity.type
_entity.pdbx_description
1 polymer ?
#
loop_
_entity_poly.entity_id
_entity_poly.type
_entity_poly.pdbx_seq_one_letter_code
_entity_poly.pdbx_strand_id
1 'polypeptide(L)' 'MLNTTRSYVAHITNHQQVRDDLDQCGFSASKLWNVARYYSEQWWNDDGER' A
#
# COMPACT_ATOMS: atom_id res chain seq x y z
N MET A 1 17.35 18.09 -20.76
CA MET A 1 17.10 17.22 -19.58
C MET A 1 15.80 17.68 -18.94
N LEU A 2 14.75 16.84 -18.91
CA LEU A 2 13.50 17.16 -18.24
C LEU A 2 13.69 16.94 -16.73
N ASN A 3 13.68 18.02 -15.96
CA ASN A 3 13.79 17.96 -14.52
C ASN A 3 12.48 17.42 -13.93
N THR A 4 12.41 16.12 -13.68
CA THR A 4 11.20 15.47 -13.14
C THR A 4 11.33 15.33 -11.63
N THR A 5 10.52 16.07 -10.88
CA THR A 5 10.37 15.85 -9.44
C THR A 5 9.64 14.54 -9.21
N ARG A 6 10.34 13.54 -8.64
CA ARG A 6 9.78 12.20 -8.40
C ARG A 6 9.05 12.05 -7.06
N SER A 7 9.29 12.96 -6.12
CA SER A 7 8.69 12.87 -4.79
C SER A 7 8.49 14.26 -4.18
N TYR A 8 7.36 14.44 -3.51
CA TYR A 8 7.05 15.60 -2.69
C TYR A 8 6.87 15.17 -1.25
N VAL A 9 7.41 15.95 -0.31
CA VAL A 9 7.14 15.83 1.13
C VAL A 9 6.20 16.95 1.51
N ALA A 10 5.06 16.61 2.10
CA ALA A 10 4.05 17.56 2.55
C ALA A 10 3.56 17.20 3.95
N HIS A 11 2.95 18.18 4.62
CA HIS A 11 2.40 18.04 5.97
C HIS A 11 0.88 18.21 5.97
N ILE A 12 0.17 17.35 6.69
CA ILE A 12 -1.29 17.42 6.82
C ILE A 12 -1.63 18.37 7.98
N THR A 13 -2.17 19.53 7.67
CA THR A 13 -2.48 20.57 8.67
C THR A 13 -3.73 20.26 9.50
N ASN A 14 -4.66 19.46 8.97
CA ASN A 14 -5.91 19.07 9.62
C ASN A 14 -5.91 17.60 10.09
N HIS A 15 -4.75 17.09 10.51
CA HIS A 15 -4.56 15.65 10.82
C HIS A 15 -5.66 15.06 11.71
N GLN A 16 -6.09 15.76 12.76
CA GLN A 16 -7.14 15.28 13.66
C GLN A 16 -8.48 15.01 12.96
N GLN A 17 -8.81 15.77 11.92
CA GLN A 17 -10.08 15.63 11.19
C GLN A 17 -10.05 14.46 10.18
N VAL A 18 -8.88 14.11 9.68
CA VAL A 18 -8.71 13.08 8.63
C VAL A 18 -8.13 11.77 9.16
N ARG A 19 -7.72 11.72 10.44
CA ARG A 19 -7.01 10.57 11.01
C ARG A 19 -7.82 9.28 10.85
N ASP A 20 -9.09 9.30 11.21
CA ASP A 20 -9.89 8.08 11.23
C ASP A 20 -10.14 7.55 9.79
N ASP A 21 -10.30 8.43 8.81
CA ASP A 21 -10.38 8.06 7.39
C ASP A 21 -9.05 7.49 6.87
N LEU A 22 -7.92 8.08 7.26
CA LEU A 22 -6.58 7.58 6.92
C LEU A 22 -6.32 6.20 7.54
N ASP A 23 -6.73 6.00 8.80
CA ASP A 23 -6.62 4.72 9.48
C ASP A 23 -7.47 3.64 8.80
N GLN A 24 -8.72 3.98 8.42
CA GLN A 24 -9.59 3.07 7.69
C GLN A 24 -9.02 2.72 6.30
N CYS A 25 -8.44 3.70 5.60
CA CYS A 25 -7.74 3.48 4.34
C CYS A 25 -6.54 2.54 4.54
N GLY A 26 -5.71 2.79 5.55
CA GLY A 26 -4.56 1.96 5.90
C GLY A 26 -4.94 0.52 6.25
N PHE A 27 -6.04 0.32 7.00
CA PHE A 27 -6.56 -1.00 7.31
C PHE A 27 -7.02 -1.75 6.05
N SER A 28 -7.75 -1.06 5.17
CA SER A 28 -8.25 -1.64 3.91
C SER A 28 -7.10 -2.05 2.99
N ALA A 29 -6.09 -1.18 2.84
CA ALA A 29 -4.90 -1.45 2.04
C ALA A 29 -4.09 -2.64 2.61
N SER A 30 -3.92 -2.69 3.93
CA SER A 30 -3.24 -3.80 4.61
C SER A 30 -3.94 -5.14 4.38
N LYS A 31 -5.27 -5.15 4.39
CA LYS A 31 -6.05 -6.36 4.10
C LYS A 31 -5.84 -6.83 2.66
N LEU A 32 -5.91 -5.91 1.69
CA LEU A 32 -5.67 -6.24 0.27
C LEU A 32 -4.26 -6.79 0.06
N TRP A 33 -3.26 -6.16 0.69
CA TRP A 33 -1.87 -6.62 0.62
C TRP A 33 -1.72 -8.05 1.16
N ASN A 34 -2.29 -8.34 2.34
CA ASN A 34 -2.19 -9.68 2.93
C ASN A 34 -2.86 -10.75 2.07
N VAL A 35 -4.05 -10.46 1.52
CA VAL A 35 -4.76 -11.38 0.63
C VAL A 35 -3.95 -11.61 -0.65
N ALA A 36 -3.48 -10.55 -1.30
CA ALA A 36 -2.69 -10.66 -2.52
C ALA A 36 -1.39 -11.45 -2.27
N ARG A 37 -0.69 -11.15 -1.17
CA ARG A 37 0.52 -11.86 -0.78
C ARG A 37 0.25 -13.36 -0.57
N TYR A 38 -0.79 -13.70 0.19
CA TYR A 38 -1.15 -15.09 0.45
C TYR A 38 -1.35 -15.87 -0.85
N TYR A 39 -2.17 -15.36 -1.76
CA TYR A 39 -2.43 -16.06 -3.02
C TYR A 39 -1.22 -16.12 -3.95
N SER A 40 -0.44 -15.04 -4.05
CA SER A 40 0.79 -15.05 -4.84
C SER A 40 1.83 -16.04 -4.31
N GLU A 41 1.92 -16.20 -2.98
CA GLU A 41 2.81 -17.17 -2.34
C GLU A 41 2.32 -18.61 -2.56
N GLN A 42 1.02 -18.87 -2.47
CA GLN A 42 0.46 -20.18 -2.82
C GLN A 42 0.75 -20.55 -4.27
N TRP A 43 0.47 -19.64 -5.22
CA TRP A 43 0.77 -19.86 -6.63
C TRP A 43 2.26 -20.11 -6.89
N TRP A 44 3.14 -19.34 -6.25
CA TRP A 44 4.57 -19.53 -6.41
C TRP A 44 5.05 -20.87 -5.84
N ASN A 45 4.50 -21.31 -4.71
CA ASN A 45 4.85 -22.61 -4.13
C ASN A 45 4.26 -23.79 -4.92
N ASP A 46 3.08 -23.61 -5.53
CA ASP A 46 2.39 -24.66 -6.30
C ASP A 46 2.95 -24.82 -7.72
N ASP A 47 3.34 -23.72 -8.38
CA ASP A 47 3.78 -23.72 -9.79
C ASP A 47 5.29 -23.40 -10.01
N GLY A 48 6.01 -22.90 -8.98
CA GLY A 48 7.35 -22.33 -9.12
C GLY A 48 8.55 -23.27 -8.96
N GLU A 49 8.33 -24.55 -8.61
CA GLU A 49 9.39 -25.58 -8.54
C GLU A 49 9.15 -26.72 -9.55
N ARG A 50 9.31 -26.44 -10.84
CA ARG A 50 9.54 -27.46 -11.87
C ARG A 50 10.67 -27.11 -12.82
#